data_AF-A0A3D4UT04-F1
#
_entry.id   AF-A0A3D4UT04-F1
#
_cell.length_a   1.000
_cell.length_b   1.000
_cell.length_c   1.000
_cell.angle_alpha   90.00
_cell.angle_beta   90.00
_cell.angle_gamma   90.00
#
_symmetry.space_group_name_H-M   'P 1'
#
loop_
_entity.id
_entity.type
_entity.pdbx_description
1 polymer ?
#
loop_
_entity_poly.entity_id
_entity_poly.type
_entity_poly.pdbx_seq_one_letter_code
_entity_poly.pdbx_strand_id
1 'polypeptide(L)'
;MSLNISAQRTYWQQEIDYTMNIDVDTEKHQYKGDQKVVYTNNSPDELDRVYFHLYFNAFQPGSMMDVRSRTITDPDRRVGDRISKLSEDEIGYQKIRSLKQDGKDVKFTH
;
A
#
# COMPACT_ATOMS: atom_id res chain seq x y z
N MET A 1 15.07 40.78 28.02
CA MET A 1 13.90 39.96 27.67
C MET A 1 14.19 39.35 26.31
N SER A 2 14.65 38.11 26.26
CA SER A 2 15.15 37.48 25.04
C SER A 2 14.08 36.56 24.47
N LEU A 3 13.60 36.85 23.25
CA LEU A 3 12.72 35.95 22.51
C LEU A 3 13.55 34.81 21.92
N ASN A 4 13.31 33.59 22.37
CA ASN A 4 13.75 32.39 21.66
C ASN A 4 12.70 32.06 20.59
N ILE A 5 12.98 32.42 19.34
CA ILE A 5 12.22 31.93 18.18
C ILE A 5 12.75 30.54 17.84
N SER A 6 12.04 29.50 18.26
CA SER A 6 12.29 28.14 17.73
C SER A 6 11.62 28.03 16.36
N ALA A 7 12.39 28.18 15.29
CA ALA A 7 11.92 28.05 13.91
C ALA A 7 11.93 26.60 13.39
N GLN A 8 12.24 25.61 14.24
CA GLN A 8 12.21 24.20 13.86
C GLN A 8 10.82 23.63 14.24
N ARG A 9 10.02 23.21 13.25
CA ARG A 9 8.88 22.32 13.56
C ARG A 9 9.43 21.09 14.27
N THR A 10 8.84 20.74 15.41
CA THR A 10 9.13 19.47 16.11
C THR A 10 8.90 18.33 15.13
N TYR A 11 9.97 17.63 14.76
CA TYR A 11 9.90 16.46 13.91
C TYR A 11 9.37 15.28 14.73
N TRP A 12 8.31 14.64 14.26
CA TRP A 12 7.81 13.38 14.82
C TRP A 12 8.07 12.26 13.82
N GLN A 13 8.62 11.14 14.32
CA GLN A 13 8.79 9.92 13.56
C GLN A 13 7.60 9.01 13.85
N GLN A 14 6.98 8.45 12.82
CA GLN A 14 5.93 7.46 12.98
C GLN A 14 6.54 6.06 13.04
N GLU A 15 5.89 5.17 13.77
CA GLU A 15 6.27 3.77 13.92
C GLU A 15 5.10 2.88 13.53
N ILE A 16 5.42 1.74 12.93
CA ILE A 16 4.42 0.77 12.52
C ILE A 16 4.96 -0.64 12.73
N ASP A 17 4.27 -1.40 13.55
CA ASP A 17 4.56 -2.81 13.80
C ASP A 17 3.64 -3.68 12.97
N TYR A 18 4.24 -4.63 12.27
CA TYR A 18 3.52 -5.61 11.47
C TYR A 18 3.69 -7.00 12.06
N THR A 19 2.57 -7.71 12.20
CA THR A 19 2.57 -9.16 12.42
C THR A 19 1.73 -9.78 11.34
N MET A 20 2.28 -10.74 10.60
CA MET A 20 1.60 -11.39 9.49
C MET A 20 1.63 -12.90 9.67
N ASN A 21 0.48 -13.54 9.50
CA ASN A 21 0.35 -14.99 9.41
C ASN A 21 -0.13 -15.33 8.00
N ILE A 22 0.79 -15.75 7.14
CA ILE A 22 0.52 -15.97 5.72
C ILE A 22 0.75 -17.44 5.37
N ASP A 23 -0.26 -18.05 4.77
CA ASP A 23 -0.19 -19.33 4.09
C ASP A 23 0.14 -19.12 2.61
N VAL A 24 1.10 -19.88 2.10
CA VAL A 24 1.63 -19.79 0.75
C VAL A 24 1.31 -21.08 0.01
N ASP A 25 0.41 -21.00 -0.97
CA ASP A 25 0.15 -22.08 -1.91
C ASP A 25 1.08 -21.91 -3.11
N THR A 26 2.19 -22.64 -3.12
CA THR A 26 3.20 -22.57 -4.17
C THR A 26 2.73 -23.17 -5.48
N GLU A 27 1.81 -24.14 -5.45
CA GLU A 27 1.29 -24.76 -6.69
C GLU A 27 0.34 -23.81 -7.42
N LYS A 28 -0.46 -23.05 -6.66
CA LYS A 28 -1.40 -22.07 -7.22
C LYS A 28 -0.84 -20.66 -7.33
N HIS A 29 0.40 -20.44 -6.89
CA HIS A 29 1.03 -19.11 -6.76
C HIS A 29 0.16 -18.12 -5.98
N GLN A 30 -0.48 -18.56 -4.89
CA GLN A 30 -1.43 -17.77 -4.13
C GLN A 30 -1.02 -17.65 -2.66
N TYR A 31 -1.48 -16.56 -2.06
CA TYR A 31 -1.26 -16.27 -0.64
C TYR A 31 -2.60 -16.04 0.03
N LYS A 32 -2.74 -16.51 1.27
CA LYS A 32 -3.89 -16.20 2.11
C LYS A 32 -3.42 -16.04 3.55
N GLY A 33 -3.93 -15.02 4.23
CA GLY A 33 -3.55 -14.83 5.62
C GLY A 33 -4.18 -13.60 6.24
N ASP A 34 -3.69 -13.30 7.42
CA ASP A 34 -4.03 -12.10 8.18
C ASP A 34 -2.78 -11.26 8.44
N GLN A 35 -3.01 -9.95 8.52
CA GLN A 35 -2.02 -8.96 8.92
C GLN A 35 -2.62 -8.14 10.06
N LYS A 36 -1.88 -8.05 11.16
CA LYS A 36 -2.12 -7.10 12.24
C LYS A 36 -1.11 -5.97 12.12
N VAL A 37 -1.61 -4.75 12.23
CA VAL A 37 -0.83 -3.52 12.24
C VAL A 37 -1.07 -2.80 13.55
N VAL A 38 0.01 -2.35 14.20
CA VAL A 38 -0.06 -1.36 15.27
C VAL A 38 0.64 -0.11 14.76
N TYR A 39 -0.11 0.98 14.61
CA TYR A 39 0.42 2.26 14.17
C TYR A 39 0.54 3.21 15.36
N THR A 40 1.74 3.73 15.59
CA THR A 40 1.98 4.72 16.64
C THR A 40 1.95 6.10 16.02
N ASN A 41 0.92 6.91 16.32
CA ASN A 41 0.83 8.30 15.87
C ASN A 41 1.54 9.24 16.86
N ASN A 42 2.74 9.70 16.51
CA ASN A 42 3.51 10.69 17.27
C ASN A 42 3.24 12.15 16.83
N SER A 43 2.32 12.35 15.87
CA SER A 43 1.86 13.69 15.48
C SER A 43 0.98 14.30 16.56
N PRO A 44 1.03 15.64 16.76
CA PRO A 44 0.01 16.33 17.56
C PRO A 44 -1.38 16.33 16.90
N ASP A 45 -1.46 15.99 15.61
CA ASP A 45 -2.69 15.99 14.83
C ASP A 45 -3.35 14.59 14.83
N GLU A 46 -4.68 14.57 14.81
CA GLU A 46 -5.47 13.35 14.66
C GLU A 46 -5.34 12.76 13.25
N LEU A 47 -5.36 11.43 13.15
CA LEU A 47 -5.23 10.71 11.88
C LEU A 47 -6.56 10.07 11.49
N ASP A 48 -7.27 10.70 10.56
CA ASP A 48 -8.59 10.22 10.10
C ASP A 48 -8.51 9.11 9.03
N ARG A 49 -7.35 8.94 8.38
CA ARG A 49 -7.18 8.03 7.24
C ARG A 49 -5.81 7.37 7.24
N VAL A 50 -5.79 6.08 6.94
CA VAL A 50 -4.58 5.30 6.67
C VAL A 50 -4.67 4.73 5.27
N TYR A 51 -3.60 4.85 4.50
CA TYR A 51 -3.51 4.30 3.15
C TYR A 51 -2.53 3.13 3.13
N PHE A 52 -2.94 2.04 2.49
CA PHE A 52 -2.11 0.85 2.30
C PHE A 52 -1.77 0.69 0.82
N HIS A 53 -0.51 0.39 0.53
CA HIS A 53 -0.06 0.10 -0.83
C HIS A 53 -0.19 -1.38 -1.14
N LEU A 54 -1.16 -1.73 -1.98
CA LEU A 54 -1.34 -3.09 -2.50
C LEU A 54 -0.55 -3.24 -3.81
N TYR A 55 0.78 -3.38 -3.70
CA TYR A 55 1.69 -3.30 -4.84
C TYR A 55 1.32 -4.21 -6.02
N PHE A 56 0.83 -5.43 -5.76
CA PHE A 56 0.47 -6.35 -6.85
C PHE A 56 -0.67 -5.80 -7.72
N ASN A 57 -1.60 -5.03 -7.15
CA ASN A 57 -2.71 -4.44 -7.91
C ASN A 57 -2.24 -3.43 -8.97
N ALA A 58 -1.02 -2.91 -8.85
CA ALA A 58 -0.45 -2.03 -9.85
C ALA A 58 -0.05 -2.78 -11.13
N PHE A 59 0.00 -4.11 -11.16
CA PHE A 59 0.45 -4.87 -12.33
C PHE A 59 -0.71 -5.59 -13.02
N GLN A 60 -1.79 -4.85 -13.27
CA GLN A 60 -2.98 -5.32 -13.98
C GLN A 60 -3.23 -4.47 -15.23
N PRO A 61 -3.78 -5.03 -16.32
CA PRO A 61 -4.26 -4.25 -17.46
C PRO A 61 -5.21 -3.13 -16.98
N GLY A 62 -5.02 -1.91 -17.49
CA GLY A 62 -5.83 -0.75 -17.12
C GLY A 62 -5.48 -0.10 -15.76
N SER A 63 -4.56 -0.69 -14.99
CA SER A 63 -4.03 -0.05 -13.78
C SER A 63 -3.27 1.25 -14.09
N MET A 64 -3.06 2.08 -13.06
CA MET A 64 -2.27 3.31 -13.20
C MET A 64 -0.87 3.04 -13.75
N MET A 65 -0.23 1.93 -13.36
CA MET A 65 1.11 1.59 -13.86
C MET A 65 1.08 1.18 -15.33
N ASP A 66 0.08 0.41 -15.77
CA ASP A 66 -0.09 0.08 -17.19
C ASP A 66 -0.25 1.34 -18.05
N VAL A 67 -1.17 2.22 -17.65
CA VAL A 67 -1.40 3.47 -18.39
C VAL A 67 -0.14 4.32 -18.40
N ARG A 68 0.53 4.44 -17.24
CA ARG A 68 1.73 5.26 -17.11
C ARG A 68 2.90 4.71 -17.92
N SER A 69 3.16 3.40 -17.90
CA SER A 69 4.28 2.79 -18.64
C SER A 69 4.13 2.92 -20.16
N ARG A 70 2.92 3.18 -20.67
CA ARG A 70 2.65 3.45 -22.09
C ARG A 70 2.63 4.93 -22.47
N THR A 71 2.55 5.84 -21.50
CA THR A 71 2.30 7.29 -21.76
C THR A 71 3.46 8.20 -21.36
N ILE A 72 4.39 7.74 -20.51
CA ILE A 72 5.59 8.52 -20.16
C ILE A 72 6.60 8.53 -21.30
N THR A 73 7.37 9.62 -21.42
CA THR A 73 8.33 9.84 -22.51
C THR A 73 9.47 8.82 -22.54
N ASP A 74 9.93 8.36 -21.36
CA ASP A 74 11.01 7.39 -21.23
C ASP A 74 10.58 6.23 -20.31
N PRO A 75 9.78 5.28 -20.83
CA PRO A 75 9.31 4.16 -20.03
C PRO A 75 10.42 3.13 -19.82
N ASP A 76 10.40 2.46 -18.66
CA ASP A 76 11.29 1.32 -18.41
C ASP A 76 11.05 0.28 -19.51
N ARG A 77 12.08 0.04 -20.33
CA ARG A 77 12.04 -0.89 -21.47
C ARG A 77 11.69 -2.32 -21.07
N ARG A 78 11.90 -2.68 -19.79
CA ARG A 78 11.53 -4.01 -19.25
C ARG A 78 10.04 -4.13 -19.00
N VAL A 79 9.33 -3.01 -18.85
CA VAL A 79 7.87 -2.97 -18.61
C VAL A 79 7.13 -2.61 -19.89
N GLY A 80 7.40 -1.43 -20.47
CA GLY A 80 6.75 -0.96 -21.69
C GLY A 80 5.23 -1.19 -21.71
N ASP A 81 4.74 -1.89 -22.73
CA ASP A 81 3.32 -2.24 -22.88
C ASP A 81 2.95 -3.63 -22.33
N ARG A 82 3.86 -4.31 -21.62
CA ARG A 82 3.67 -5.69 -21.18
C ARG A 82 2.47 -5.85 -20.25
N ILE A 83 2.24 -4.90 -19.34
CA ILE A 83 1.15 -4.98 -18.36
C ILE A 83 -0.21 -5.03 -19.07
N SER A 84 -0.41 -4.24 -20.14
CA SER A 84 -1.64 -4.28 -20.94
C SER A 84 -1.94 -5.62 -21.62
N LYS A 85 -0.92 -6.50 -21.71
CA LYS A 85 -1.00 -7.78 -22.43
C LYS A 85 -1.08 -8.99 -21.50
N LEU A 86 -1.00 -8.79 -20.18
CA LEU A 86 -1.10 -9.88 -19.21
C LEU A 86 -2.50 -10.49 -19.26
N SER A 87 -2.58 -11.82 -19.28
CA SER A 87 -3.82 -12.56 -19.06
C SER A 87 -4.19 -12.63 -17.57
N GLU A 88 -5.40 -13.13 -17.25
CA GLU A 88 -5.89 -13.22 -15.87
C GLU A 88 -5.01 -14.11 -14.96
N ASP A 89 -4.30 -15.08 -15.53
CA ASP A 89 -3.37 -15.96 -14.84
C ASP A 89 -1.94 -15.40 -14.75
N GLU A 90 -1.65 -14.28 -15.42
CA GLU A 90 -0.35 -13.60 -15.40
C GLU A 90 -0.35 -12.34 -14.52
N ILE A 91 -1.51 -11.94 -13.98
CA ILE A 91 -1.62 -10.77 -13.11
C ILE A 91 -1.47 -11.09 -11.63
N GLY A 92 -0.89 -10.15 -10.90
CA GLY A 92 -0.87 -10.15 -9.44
C GLY A 92 -2.04 -9.33 -8.88
N TYR A 93 -2.63 -9.79 -7.79
CA TYR A 93 -3.57 -8.98 -7.02
C TYR A 93 -3.57 -9.33 -5.53
N GLN A 94 -3.94 -8.34 -4.73
CA GLN A 94 -4.27 -8.48 -3.32
C GLN A 94 -5.72 -8.07 -3.14
N LYS A 95 -6.53 -9.01 -2.65
CA LYS A 95 -7.95 -8.80 -2.37
C LYS A 95 -8.17 -8.74 -0.86
N ILE A 96 -8.42 -7.55 -0.35
CA ILE A 96 -8.74 -7.35 1.07
C ILE A 96 -10.18 -7.79 1.31
N ARG A 97 -10.34 -8.83 2.15
CA ARG A 97 -11.66 -9.42 2.44
C ARG A 97 -12.39 -8.71 3.57
N SER A 98 -11.66 -8.22 4.55
CA SER A 98 -12.17 -7.50 5.71
C SER A 98 -11.07 -6.64 6.32
N LEU A 99 -11.47 -5.62 7.06
CA LEU A 99 -10.59 -4.77 7.84
C LEU A 99 -11.27 -4.45 9.17
N LYS A 100 -10.50 -4.55 10.25
CA LYS A 100 -10.94 -4.13 11.58
C LYS A 100 -9.97 -3.10 12.13
N GLN A 101 -10.52 -2.07 12.77
CA GLN A 101 -9.77 -1.12 13.58
C GLN A 101 -10.15 -1.34 15.03
N ASP A 102 -9.17 -1.65 15.88
CA ASP A 102 -9.37 -1.87 17.31
C ASP A 102 -10.53 -2.84 17.64
N GLY A 103 -10.62 -3.91 16.84
CA GLY A 103 -11.63 -4.96 16.95
C GLY A 103 -13.00 -4.64 16.31
N LYS A 104 -13.22 -3.42 15.83
CA LYS A 104 -14.47 -3.00 15.16
C LYS A 104 -14.34 -3.08 13.64
N ASP A 105 -15.39 -3.55 12.98
CA ASP A 105 -15.44 -3.53 11.51
C ASP A 105 -15.46 -2.09 10.99
N VAL A 106 -14.66 -1.83 9.96
CA VAL A 106 -14.58 -0.53 9.31
C VAL A 106 -14.88 -0.65 7.81
N LYS A 107 -15.45 0.41 7.24
CA LYS A 107 -15.59 0.52 5.79
C LYS A 107 -14.23 0.91 5.20
N PHE A 108 -13.86 0.26 4.10
CA PHE A 108 -12.68 0.62 3.33
C PHE A 108 -13.02 0.56 1.84
N THR A 109 -12.23 1.27 1.04
CA THR A 109 -12.32 1.25 -0.42
C THR A 109 -11.01 0.69 -0.94
N HIS A 110 -11.08 -0.22 -1.92
CA HIS A 110 -9.93 -0.76 -2.63
C HIS A 110 -10.09 -0.53 -4.14
#